data_AF-A0A812N5Y5-F1
#
_entry.id   AF-A0A812N5Y5-F1
#
_cell.length_a   1.000
_cell.length_b   1.000
_cell.length_c   1.000
_cell.angle_alpha   90.00
_cell.angle_beta   90.00
_cell.angle_gamma   90.00
#
_symmetry.space_group_name_H-M   'P 1'
#
loop_
_entity.id
_entity.type
_entity.pdbx_description
1 polymer ?
#
loop_
_entity_poly.entity_id
_entity_poly.type
_entity_poly.pdbx_seq_one_letter_code
_entity_poly.pdbx_strand_id
1 'polypeptide(L)'
;MIAGEDCHIVCGDADHDFNFPETCVTSVGEFKVGVVHGHQVVPWGDNNSLVKFAGRLGVDILVTGHTHRSSITELGGKFIINPGSVTGACNGLAEFDVTPSFMLMAVQEKSVVLYTYELKEGQTEPEVKMNELKR
;
A
#
# COMPACT_ATOMS: atom_id res chain seq x y z
N MET A 1 -11.13 18.49 9.17
CA MET A 1 -10.57 17.22 8.67
C MET A 1 -11.12 16.11 9.58
N ILE A 2 -11.79 15.09 9.04
CA ILE A 2 -12.45 14.01 9.82
C ILE A 2 -11.52 12.78 9.86
N ALA A 3 -10.23 13.02 10.10
CA ALA A 3 -9.25 11.97 10.27
C ALA A 3 -9.02 11.83 11.78
N GLY A 4 -9.22 10.62 12.33
CA GLY A 4 -8.92 10.34 13.74
C GLY A 4 -7.43 10.53 14.05
N GLU A 5 -7.06 10.49 15.33
CA GLU A 5 -5.66 10.69 15.76
C GLU A 5 -4.68 9.68 15.11
N ASP A 6 -5.16 8.47 14.78
CA ASP A 6 -4.39 7.39 14.14
C ASP A 6 -4.63 7.31 12.62
N CYS A 7 -4.67 8.46 11.93
CA CYS A 7 -4.77 8.52 10.48
C CYS A 7 -3.48 9.06 9.86
N HIS A 8 -2.79 8.20 9.11
CA HIS A 8 -1.55 8.54 8.42
C HIS A 8 -1.82 8.72 6.92
N ILE A 9 -1.56 9.92 6.42
CA ILE A 9 -1.72 10.28 5.00
C ILE A 9 -0.36 10.73 4.46
N VAL A 10 -0.01 10.33 3.24
CA VAL A 10 1.18 10.76 2.52
C VAL A 10 0.79 11.45 1.22
N CYS A 11 1.65 12.33 0.72
CA CYS A 11 1.41 13.12 -0.47
C CYS A 11 1.40 12.26 -1.75
N GLY A 12 0.28 12.25 -2.46
CA GLY A 12 0.17 11.79 -3.84
C GLY A 12 0.66 12.83 -4.85
N ASP A 13 0.91 12.39 -6.08
CA ASP A 13 1.30 13.27 -7.19
C ASP A 13 0.19 14.26 -7.60
N ALA A 14 -1.07 13.98 -7.26
CA ALA A 14 -2.22 14.86 -7.52
C ALA A 14 -2.64 15.73 -6.31
N ASP A 15 -1.98 15.61 -5.15
CA ASP A 15 -2.36 16.30 -3.90
C ASP A 15 -1.77 17.73 -3.78
N HIS A 16 -1.66 18.46 -4.89
CA HIS A 16 -0.93 19.74 -4.96
C HIS A 16 -1.40 20.83 -3.97
N ASP A 17 -2.68 20.79 -3.56
CA ASP A 17 -3.27 21.77 -2.65
C ASP A 17 -3.14 21.37 -1.17
N PHE A 18 -2.50 20.24 -0.87
CA PHE A 18 -2.34 19.71 0.48
C PHE A 18 -0.88 19.66 0.92
N ASN A 19 -0.64 19.89 2.20
CA ASN A 19 0.71 19.81 2.80
C ASN A 19 0.89 18.48 3.54
N PHE A 20 0.75 17.36 2.82
CA PHE A 20 1.01 16.03 3.36
C PHE A 20 2.50 15.68 3.29
N PRO A 21 3.03 14.85 4.20
CA PRO A 21 4.41 14.40 4.12
C PRO A 21 4.61 13.41 2.95
N GLU A 22 5.79 13.41 2.33
CA GLU A 22 6.15 12.47 1.25
C GLU A 22 6.16 11.01 1.71
N THR A 23 6.59 10.80 2.96
CA THR A 23 6.63 9.47 3.58
C THR A 23 6.17 9.57 5.03
N CYS A 24 5.62 8.48 5.54
CA CYS A 24 5.29 8.32 6.95
C CYS A 24 5.90 7.01 7.44
N VAL A 25 6.48 7.01 8.65
CA VAL A 25 6.92 5.78 9.31
C VAL A 25 6.22 5.70 10.65
N THR A 26 5.57 4.57 10.90
CA THR A 26 4.89 4.26 12.15
C THR A 26 5.22 2.84 12.60
N SER A 27 4.79 2.46 13.78
CA SER A 27 4.96 1.11 14.33
C SER A 27 3.61 0.51 14.66
N VAL A 28 3.40 -0.73 14.22
CA VAL A 28 2.21 -1.53 14.55
C VAL A 28 2.72 -2.87 15.08
N GLY A 29 2.56 -3.12 16.38
CA GLY A 29 3.20 -4.26 17.03
C GLY A 29 4.73 -4.20 16.92
N GLU A 30 5.35 -5.31 16.52
CA GLU A 30 6.81 -5.40 16.31
C GLU A 30 7.27 -4.90 14.92
N PHE A 31 6.35 -4.53 14.04
CA PHE A 31 6.66 -4.13 12.67
C PHE A 31 6.80 -2.62 12.54
N LYS A 32 7.89 -2.17 11.91
CA LYS A 32 7.99 -0.81 11.38
C LYS A 32 7.31 -0.75 10.01
N VAL A 33 6.33 0.13 9.88
CA VAL A 33 5.54 0.32 8.66
C VAL A 33 5.89 1.67 8.05
N GLY A 34 6.40 1.65 6.82
CA GLY A 34 6.58 2.83 5.99
C GLY A 34 5.40 2.99 5.03
N VAL A 35 4.97 4.22 4.81
CA VAL A 35 3.94 4.58 3.83
C VAL A 35 4.55 5.60 2.87
N VAL A 36 4.34 5.40 1.57
CA VAL A 36 4.74 6.30 0.48
C VAL A 36 3.71 6.18 -0.64
N HIS A 37 3.45 7.24 -1.41
CA HIS A 37 2.53 7.12 -2.55
C HIS A 37 3.08 6.18 -3.64
N GLY A 38 4.38 6.24 -3.93
CA GLY A 38 5.05 5.35 -4.88
C GLY A 38 5.41 5.99 -6.21
N HIS A 39 4.83 7.16 -6.54
CA HIS A 39 5.20 7.94 -7.73
C HIS A 39 6.68 8.38 -7.71
N GLN A 40 7.25 8.48 -6.50
CA GLN A 40 8.63 8.84 -6.21
C GLN A 40 9.63 7.70 -6.47
N VAL A 41 9.17 6.45 -6.58
CA VAL A 41 10.05 5.26 -6.68
C VAL A 41 10.10 4.78 -8.12
N VAL A 42 11.21 5.06 -8.81
CA VAL A 42 11.41 4.76 -10.23
C VAL A 42 12.42 3.60 -10.39
N PRO A 43 12.13 2.58 -11.23
CA PRO A 43 10.93 2.40 -12.03
C PRO A 43 9.67 2.13 -11.18
N TRP A 44 8.54 2.68 -11.59
CA TRP A 44 7.28 2.57 -10.85
C TRP A 44 6.86 1.09 -10.70
N GLY A 45 6.57 0.69 -9.46
CA GLY A 45 6.18 -0.69 -9.15
C GLY A 45 7.32 -1.72 -9.21
N ASP A 46 8.57 -1.32 -9.49
CA ASP A 46 9.70 -2.26 -9.48
C ASP A 46 10.03 -2.71 -8.05
N ASN A 47 9.88 -4.00 -7.79
CA ASN A 47 10.09 -4.59 -6.47
C ASN A 47 11.50 -4.36 -5.93
N ASN A 48 12.54 -4.36 -6.77
CA ASN A 48 13.90 -4.10 -6.32
C ASN A 48 14.09 -2.65 -5.84
N SER A 49 13.47 -1.71 -6.55
CA SER A 49 13.49 -0.28 -6.20
C SER A 49 12.70 -0.02 -4.92
N LEU A 50 11.55 -0.67 -4.76
CA LEU A 50 10.72 -0.60 -3.54
C LEU A 50 11.43 -1.21 -2.33
N VAL A 51 12.09 -2.36 -2.46
CA VAL A 51 12.87 -2.97 -1.36
C VAL A 51 14.05 -2.09 -0.96
N LYS A 52 14.76 -1.48 -1.92
CA LYS A 52 15.81 -0.50 -1.60
C LYS A 52 15.25 0.70 -0.85
N PHE A 53 14.08 1.19 -1.26
CA PHE A 53 13.40 2.30 -0.59
C PHE A 53 12.99 1.94 0.85
N ALA A 54 12.38 0.76 1.04
CA ALA A 54 12.05 0.21 2.36
C ALA A 54 13.30 0.11 3.26
N GLY A 55 14.42 -0.36 2.70
CA GLY A 55 15.71 -0.43 3.38
C GLY A 55 16.23 0.95 3.81
N ARG A 56 16.10 1.98 2.96
CA ARG A 56 16.48 3.36 3.29
C ARG A 56 15.63 3.96 4.42
N LEU A 57 14.34 3.62 4.47
CA LEU A 57 13.45 4.02 5.57
C LEU A 57 13.65 3.18 6.84
N GLY A 58 14.36 2.04 6.76
CA GLY A 58 14.57 1.14 7.89
C GLY A 58 13.29 0.47 8.37
N VAL A 59 12.35 0.21 7.45
CA VAL A 59 11.03 -0.39 7.75
C VAL A 59 11.02 -1.88 7.41
N ASP A 60 10.09 -2.63 8.01
CA ASP A 60 9.86 -4.05 7.74
C ASP A 60 8.79 -4.23 6.66
N ILE A 61 7.77 -3.36 6.71
CA ILE A 61 6.66 -3.30 5.77
C ILE A 61 6.71 -1.95 5.05
N LEU A 62 6.61 -1.96 3.73
CA LEU A 62 6.41 -0.75 2.93
C LEU A 62 5.05 -0.83 2.24
N VAL A 63 4.17 0.10 2.60
CA VAL A 63 2.90 0.35 1.91
C VAL A 63 3.14 1.39 0.83
N THR A 64 2.82 1.03 -0.41
CA THR A 64 2.94 1.88 -1.60
C THR A 64 1.63 1.93 -2.38
N GLY A 65 1.45 2.91 -3.25
CA GLY A 65 0.31 3.04 -4.17
C GLY A 65 0.76 3.27 -5.60
N HIS A 66 0.21 4.31 -6.24
CA HIS A 66 0.52 4.82 -7.58
C HIS A 66 0.19 3.90 -8.77
N THR A 67 0.45 2.59 -8.68
CA THR A 67 0.15 1.65 -9.78
C THR A 67 -1.34 1.32 -9.89
N HIS A 68 -2.12 1.61 -8.84
CA HIS A 68 -3.54 1.26 -8.69
C HIS A 68 -3.82 -0.26 -8.72
N ARG A 69 -2.79 -1.09 -8.56
CA ARG A 69 -2.92 -2.56 -8.55
C ARG A 69 -2.63 -3.12 -7.17
N SER A 70 -3.60 -3.86 -6.61
CA SER A 70 -3.40 -4.62 -5.39
C SER A 70 -2.23 -5.60 -5.58
N SER A 71 -1.28 -5.61 -4.65
CA SER A 71 -0.17 -6.55 -4.68
C SER A 71 0.45 -6.75 -3.31
N ILE A 72 0.96 -7.96 -3.08
CA ILE A 72 1.67 -8.35 -1.87
C ILE A 72 2.93 -9.08 -2.34
N THR A 73 4.09 -8.53 -2.02
CA THR A 73 5.39 -9.13 -2.39
C THR A 73 6.27 -9.25 -1.15
N GLU A 74 6.84 -10.43 -0.97
CA GLU A 74 7.95 -10.64 -0.02
C GLU A 74 9.26 -10.69 -0.81
N LEU A 75 10.16 -9.74 -0.54
CA LEU A 75 11.46 -9.68 -1.21
C LEU A 75 12.52 -9.07 -0.29
N GLY A 76 13.67 -9.73 -0.17
CA GLY A 76 14.79 -9.25 0.65
C GLY A 76 14.47 -9.13 2.15
N GLY A 77 13.57 -9.98 2.67
CA GLY A 77 13.11 -9.92 4.07
C GLY A 77 12.24 -8.69 4.38
N LYS A 78 11.61 -8.11 3.35
CA LYS A 78 10.67 -6.99 3.44
C LYS A 78 9.32 -7.37 2.84
N PHE A 79 8.25 -6.84 3.41
CA PHE A 79 6.91 -6.95 2.84
C PHE A 79 6.58 -5.66 2.10
N ILE A 80 6.36 -5.77 0.79
CA ILE A 80 5.94 -4.66 -0.07
C ILE A 80 4.47 -4.87 -0.39
N ILE A 81 3.64 -3.93 0.07
CA ILE A 81 2.18 -4.03 0.01
C ILE A 81 1.65 -2.84 -0.79
N ASN A 82 0.79 -3.12 -1.75
CA ASN A 82 0.01 -2.12 -2.44
C ASN A 82 -1.48 -2.46 -2.30
N PRO A 83 -2.30 -1.61 -1.67
CA PRO A 83 -3.72 -1.89 -1.51
C PRO A 83 -4.53 -1.70 -2.80
N GLY A 84 -3.94 -1.10 -3.84
CA GLY A 84 -4.63 -0.71 -5.06
C GLY A 84 -5.34 0.64 -4.92
N SER A 85 -6.39 0.84 -5.73
CA SER A 85 -7.22 2.05 -5.71
C SER A 85 -8.61 1.72 -5.18
N VAL A 86 -9.01 2.33 -4.07
CA VAL A 86 -10.31 2.05 -3.43
C VAL A 86 -11.50 2.40 -4.33
N THR A 87 -11.34 3.35 -5.24
CA THR A 87 -12.39 3.78 -6.17
C THR A 87 -12.29 3.14 -7.55
N GLY A 88 -11.23 2.38 -7.84
CA GLY A 88 -10.95 1.90 -9.20
C GLY A 88 -10.61 3.03 -10.18
N ALA A 89 -10.06 4.14 -9.69
CA ALA A 89 -9.68 5.26 -10.56
C ALA A 89 -8.65 4.81 -11.62
N CYS A 90 -8.71 5.39 -12.83
CA CYS A 90 -7.67 5.18 -13.84
C CYS A 90 -6.32 5.74 -13.36
N ASN A 91 -5.23 5.16 -13.84
CA ASN A 91 -3.88 5.64 -13.54
C ASN A 91 -3.27 6.36 -14.75
N GLY A 92 -2.20 7.13 -14.51
CA GLY A 92 -1.42 7.78 -15.57
C GLY A 92 -0.68 6.79 -16.50
N LEU A 93 -0.80 5.49 -16.26
CA LEU A 93 -0.24 4.40 -17.07
C LEU A 93 -1.19 3.92 -18.18
N ALA A 94 -2.28 4.65 -18.44
CA ALA A 94 -3.31 4.34 -19.43
C ALA A 94 -4.02 2.99 -19.19
N GLU A 95 -4.08 2.55 -17.93
CA GLU A 95 -4.88 1.40 -17.54
C GLU A 95 -6.27 1.87 -17.11
N PHE A 96 -7.28 1.42 -17.85
CA PHE A 96 -8.69 1.76 -17.60
C PHE A 96 -9.44 0.64 -16.89
N ASP A 97 -8.88 -0.57 -16.86
CA ASP A 97 -9.42 -1.72 -16.16
C ASP A 97 -8.74 -1.86 -14.79
N VAL A 98 -9.14 -0.99 -13.86
CA VAL A 98 -8.65 -0.98 -12.48
C VAL A 98 -9.74 -1.53 -11.57
N THR A 99 -9.48 -2.65 -10.92
CA THR A 99 -10.39 -3.24 -9.94
C THR A 99 -10.35 -2.43 -8.63
N PRO A 100 -11.48 -1.86 -8.17
CA PRO A 100 -11.55 -1.20 -6.87
C PRO A 100 -11.07 -2.13 -5.75
N SER A 101 -10.12 -1.67 -4.94
CA SER A 101 -9.47 -2.50 -3.94
C SER A 101 -8.96 -1.75 -2.71
N PHE A 102 -8.98 -2.43 -1.57
CA PHE A 102 -8.32 -2.00 -0.33
C PHE A 102 -7.88 -3.22 0.47
N MET A 103 -7.05 -3.01 1.51
CA MET A 103 -6.58 -4.09 2.37
C MET A 103 -6.84 -3.80 3.85
N LEU A 104 -7.17 -4.84 4.61
CA LEU A 104 -7.11 -4.86 6.06
C LEU A 104 -5.91 -5.70 6.50
N MET A 105 -5.11 -5.17 7.40
CA MET A 105 -3.91 -5.81 7.92
C MET A 105 -4.09 -6.11 9.41
N ALA A 106 -4.05 -7.39 9.78
CA ALA A 106 -4.01 -7.82 11.17
C ALA A 106 -2.57 -8.20 11.53
N VAL A 107 -2.03 -7.56 12.56
CA VAL A 107 -0.65 -7.79 13.03
C VAL A 107 -0.69 -8.52 14.37
N GLN A 108 0.00 -9.65 14.44
CA GLN A 108 0.12 -10.44 15.67
C GLN A 108 1.55 -10.95 15.83
N GLU A 109 2.24 -10.47 16.86
CA GLU A 109 3.64 -10.80 17.14
C GLU A 109 4.53 -10.59 15.89
N LYS A 110 4.95 -11.69 15.25
CA LYS A 110 5.81 -11.74 14.06
C LYS A 110 5.08 -12.19 12.79
N SER A 111 3.75 -12.26 12.85
CA SER A 111 2.88 -12.60 11.74
C SER A 111 2.02 -11.40 11.32
N VAL A 112 1.77 -11.30 10.03
CA VAL A 112 0.87 -10.33 9.41
C VAL A 112 -0.11 -11.08 8.54
N VAL A 113 -1.40 -10.89 8.79
CA VAL A 113 -2.47 -11.41 7.94
C VAL A 113 -3.08 -10.24 7.16
N LEU A 114 -3.07 -10.35 5.84
CA LEU A 114 -3.63 -9.36 4.90
C LEU A 114 -4.91 -9.90 4.27
N TYR A 115 -5.99 -9.16 4.43
CA TYR A 115 -7.24 -9.36 3.72
C TYR A 115 -7.33 -8.33 2.60
N THR A 116 -7.28 -8.77 1.35
CA THR A 116 -7.47 -7.93 0.17
C THR A 116 -8.93 -8.02 -0.27
N TYR A 117 -9.58 -6.86 -0.32
CA TYR A 117 -10.96 -6.72 -0.79
C TYR A 117 -10.94 -6.17 -2.21
N GLU A 118 -11.59 -6.86 -3.15
CA GLU A 118 -11.64 -6.49 -4.57
C GLU A 118 -13.09 -6.51 -5.06
N LEU A 119 -13.60 -5.40 -5.60
CA LEU A 119 -14.94 -5.34 -6.17
C LEU A 119 -14.87 -5.63 -7.66
N LYS A 120 -15.20 -6.86 -8.08
CA LYS A 120 -15.18 -7.26 -9.49
C LYS A 120 -16.41 -6.70 -10.23
N GLU A 121 -16.27 -6.55 -11.55
CA GLU A 121 -17.35 -6.08 -12.40
C GLU A 121 -18.62 -6.93 -12.24
N GLY A 122 -19.76 -6.27 -12.09
CA GLY A 122 -21.06 -6.92 -11.90
C GLY A 122 -21.33 -7.44 -10.50
N GLN A 123 -20.41 -7.28 -9.54
CA GLN A 123 -20.63 -7.64 -8.15
C GLN A 123 -21.06 -6.44 -7.31
N THR A 124 -21.90 -6.68 -6.29
CA THR A 124 -22.31 -5.68 -5.29
C THR A 124 -21.52 -5.79 -3.99
N GLU A 125 -20.84 -6.92 -3.78
CA GLU A 125 -19.99 -7.18 -2.62
C GLU A 125 -18.56 -7.54 -3.07
N PRO A 126 -17.53 -7.13 -2.32
CA PRO A 126 -16.16 -7.43 -2.67
C PRO A 126 -15.80 -8.90 -2.42
N GLU A 127 -14.98 -9.46 -3.31
CA GLU A 127 -14.26 -10.71 -3.06
C GLU A 127 -13.13 -10.47 -2.05
N VAL A 128 -12.93 -11.42 -1.13
CA VAL A 128 -11.90 -11.31 -0.09
C VAL A 128 -10.84 -12.39 -0.27
N LYS A 129 -9.58 -11.98 -0.37
CA LYS A 129 -8.40 -12.87 -0.42
C LYS A 129 -7.57 -12.70 0.84
N MET A 130 -7.26 -13.80 1.52
CA MET A 130 -6.43 -13.79 2.73
C MET A 130 -5.00 -14.28 2.41
N ASN A 131 -4.00 -13.55 2.88
CA ASN A 131 -2.59 -13.90 2.78
C ASN A 131 -1.93 -13.78 4.15
N GLU A 132 -1.14 -14.77 4.55
CA GLU A 132 -0.37 -14.74 5.80
C GLU A 132 1.13 -14.57 5.47
N LEU A 133 1.78 -13.59 6.08
CA LEU A 133 3.20 -13.28 5.95
C LEU A 133 3.87 -13.45 7.31
N LYS A 134 5.03 -14.11 7.34
CA LYS A 134 5.77 -14.40 8.58
C LYS A 134 7.21 -13.93 8.45
N ARG A 135 7.71 -13.32 9.52
CA ARG A 135 9.11 -12.94 9.65
C ARG A 135 9.98 -14.10 10.11
#